data_AF-A0A641AST1-F1
#
_entry.id   AF-A0A641AST1-F1
#
_cell.length_a   1.000
_cell.length_b   1.000
_cell.length_c   1.000
_cell.angle_alpha   90.00
_cell.angle_beta   90.00
_cell.angle_gamma   90.00
#
_symmetry.space_group_name_H-M   'P 1'
#
loop_
_entity.id
_entity.type
_entity.pdbx_description
1 polymer ?
#
loop_
_entity_poly.entity_id
_entity_poly.type
_entity_poly.pdbx_seq_one_letter_code
_entity_poly.pdbx_strand_id
1 'polypeptide(L)'
;MRTSAGRAAAARRRHRPRRPVRARRAPHRPARDGAPEGCDLVTGKAQTSPSARKGRTSPRGGTGTPTSRAASGLLDVDALLDDRTTEIIVCCGSGGVGKTTTAAALALRAAEKGRTVCVLTIDPARRLAQSMGLTELDNTPRPVKGAAVDGGSLDAMMLDMKRTFDEVVEQHATPEKAAQILTNPFYVALSSSFAGTQEYMAMEKLGQLHATGRWDLIVVDTPPSRSALDFLDAPDRLSSMLDGRFIKLLLAPAKGPARLISAGFGIVTSALNKILGAQVLTDMQTFIAAFDTLFGGFRQRAEGTYALLQARGTAFVVVAAPEPAAMREASYFVERLAGEGMPLAGLVVNRVHETGADGITAADAESAADRLDGGTATAQATSELLAIHADRMRVSAREEKLKKRFSAAHPGVATVSVAALAGDVHDLDGLRLVGDLLAGRS
;
A
#
# COMPACT_ATOMS: atom_id res chain seq x y z
N MET A 1 -24.39 -2.93 66.08
CA MET A 1 -24.87 -2.97 64.66
C MET A 1 -24.93 -1.55 64.15
N ARG A 2 -23.85 -1.03 63.56
CA ARG A 2 -23.65 -0.78 62.12
C ARG A 2 -24.83 -0.08 61.44
N THR A 3 -24.71 1.23 61.23
CA THR A 3 -24.85 1.94 59.92
C THR A 3 -24.46 3.41 60.09
N SER A 4 -23.27 3.81 59.62
CA SER A 4 -22.90 5.22 59.41
C SER A 4 -22.86 5.50 57.91
N ALA A 5 -23.75 6.38 57.45
CA ALA A 5 -23.78 6.90 56.10
C ALA A 5 -22.78 8.06 55.97
N GLY A 6 -21.64 7.82 55.32
CA GLY A 6 -20.65 8.84 55.00
C GLY A 6 -20.96 9.51 53.66
N ARG A 7 -21.31 10.80 53.72
CA ARG A 7 -21.43 11.71 52.56
C ARG A 7 -20.05 11.92 51.91
N ALA A 8 -19.94 11.67 50.61
CA ALA A 8 -18.77 12.00 49.80
C ALA A 8 -18.74 13.52 49.48
N ALA A 9 -17.65 14.18 49.85
CA ALA A 9 -17.41 15.59 49.58
C ALA A 9 -16.79 15.79 48.18
N ALA A 10 -17.43 16.62 47.35
CA ALA A 10 -16.95 17.02 46.04
C ALA A 10 -15.82 18.05 46.16
N ALA A 11 -14.62 17.69 45.68
CA ALA A 11 -13.47 18.59 45.63
C ALA A 11 -13.57 19.54 44.41
N ARG A 12 -13.89 20.81 44.68
CA ARG A 12 -13.84 21.90 43.69
C ARG A 12 -12.38 22.26 43.38
N ARG A 13 -11.88 21.89 42.20
CA ARG A 13 -10.61 22.40 41.66
C ARG A 13 -10.80 23.83 41.13
N ARG A 14 -10.05 24.78 41.71
CA ARG A 14 -10.03 26.20 41.30
C ARG A 14 -9.23 26.37 40.01
N HIS A 15 -9.86 26.90 38.98
CA HIS A 15 -9.21 27.40 37.75
C HIS A 15 -8.37 28.65 38.07
N ARG A 16 -7.06 28.59 37.79
CA ARG A 16 -6.20 29.78 37.66
C ARG A 16 -6.17 30.23 36.20
N PRO A 17 -6.31 31.53 35.89
CA PRO A 17 -6.24 32.03 34.52
C PRO A 17 -4.79 32.08 34.03
N ARG A 18 -4.55 31.56 32.82
CA ARG A 18 -3.26 31.64 32.11
C ARG A 18 -3.07 33.06 31.56
N ARG A 19 -1.90 33.66 31.85
CA ARG A 19 -1.45 34.93 31.26
C ARG A 19 -1.17 34.78 29.75
N PRO A 20 -1.45 35.80 28.91
CA PRO A 20 -1.21 35.74 27.48
C PRO A 20 0.29 35.89 27.16
N VAL A 21 0.81 34.98 26.34
CA VAL A 21 2.16 35.04 25.78
C VAL A 21 2.15 35.97 24.56
N ARG A 22 2.97 37.04 24.61
CA ARG A 22 3.17 37.98 23.50
C ARG A 22 3.79 37.27 22.29
N ALA A 23 3.13 37.34 21.14
CA ALA A 23 3.68 36.99 19.84
C ALA A 23 4.80 37.98 19.44
N ARG A 24 6.02 37.47 19.20
CA ARG A 24 7.10 38.25 18.60
C ARG A 24 6.93 38.25 17.08
N ARG A 25 6.69 39.44 16.52
CA ARG A 25 6.70 39.72 15.08
C ARG A 25 8.10 39.54 14.51
N ALA A 26 8.22 38.78 13.42
CA ALA A 26 9.40 38.75 12.55
C ALA A 26 9.42 40.01 11.64
N PRO A 27 10.59 40.58 11.31
CA PRO A 27 10.66 41.78 10.49
C PRO A 27 10.51 41.48 8.98
N HIS A 28 9.71 42.33 8.33
CA HIS A 28 9.54 42.44 6.89
C HIS A 28 10.88 42.65 6.15
N ARG A 29 11.09 41.92 5.04
CA ARG A 29 12.02 42.31 3.96
C ARG A 29 11.19 42.80 2.76
N PRO A 30 11.60 43.88 2.08
CA PRO A 30 10.86 44.43 0.94
C PRO A 30 11.18 43.70 -0.37
N ALA A 31 10.18 43.64 -1.24
CA ALA A 31 10.30 43.25 -2.63
C ALA A 31 11.12 44.28 -3.44
N ARG A 32 11.90 43.82 -4.42
CA ARG A 32 12.50 44.66 -5.45
C ARG A 32 12.32 43.97 -6.80
N ASP A 33 11.47 44.58 -7.62
CA ASP A 33 11.47 44.48 -9.08
C ASP A 33 12.70 45.17 -9.67
N GLY A 34 13.16 44.69 -10.82
CA GLY A 34 14.10 45.43 -11.69
C GLY A 34 15.10 44.56 -12.45
N ALA A 35 14.72 44.12 -13.64
CA ALA A 35 15.63 44.04 -14.81
C ALA A 35 15.75 45.48 -15.40
N PRO A 36 16.72 45.86 -16.28
CA PRO A 36 17.28 45.05 -17.38
C PRO A 36 18.77 45.34 -17.78
N GLU A 37 19.18 44.79 -18.94
CA GLU A 37 20.36 45.10 -19.80
C GLU A 37 21.74 44.68 -19.26
N GLY A 38 22.72 44.17 -20.02
CA GLY A 38 22.96 44.02 -21.46
C GLY A 38 24.27 43.23 -21.68
N CYS A 39 24.61 43.00 -22.95
CA CYS A 39 25.68 42.14 -23.49
C CYS A 39 27.12 42.43 -22.98
N ASP A 40 27.99 41.41 -22.93
CA ASP A 40 29.13 41.28 -23.86
C ASP A 40 30.03 40.04 -23.66
N LEU A 41 30.24 39.36 -24.79
CA LEU A 41 31.47 38.81 -25.37
C LEU A 41 32.40 37.80 -24.63
N VAL A 42 32.36 36.56 -25.16
CA VAL A 42 33.46 35.76 -25.78
C VAL A 42 34.72 35.43 -24.97
N THR A 43 34.92 34.12 -24.74
CA THR A 43 36.07 33.24 -25.12
C THR A 43 35.86 31.92 -24.34
N GLY A 44 35.86 30.70 -24.89
CA GLY A 44 36.67 30.09 -25.93
C GLY A 44 37.50 28.96 -25.30
N LYS A 45 37.01 27.71 -25.37
CA LYS A 45 37.79 26.49 -25.69
C LYS A 45 36.97 25.21 -25.50
N ALA A 46 36.68 24.58 -26.64
CA ALA A 46 36.24 23.20 -26.77
C ALA A 46 37.45 22.26 -26.77
N GLN A 47 37.30 21.07 -26.18
CA GLN A 47 38.08 19.88 -26.49
C GLN A 47 37.15 18.65 -26.59
N THR A 48 36.93 18.25 -27.86
CA THR A 48 36.82 16.90 -28.46
C THR A 48 37.35 15.74 -27.60
N SER A 49 36.89 14.47 -27.58
CA SER A 49 36.04 13.53 -28.37
C SER A 49 36.06 12.17 -27.56
N PRO A 50 35.58 10.96 -28.02
CA PRO A 50 34.80 10.57 -29.20
C PRO A 50 33.58 9.65 -28.94
N SER A 51 32.77 9.58 -30.01
CA SER A 51 31.67 8.66 -30.33
C SER A 51 32.06 7.17 -30.36
N ALA A 52 31.12 6.30 -29.99
CA ALA A 52 31.06 4.91 -30.48
C ALA A 52 29.63 4.55 -30.90
N ARG A 53 29.41 4.58 -32.21
CA ARG A 53 28.20 4.17 -32.94
C ARG A 53 28.42 2.72 -33.42
N LYS A 54 27.60 1.78 -32.96
CA LYS A 54 27.39 0.42 -33.53
C LYS A 54 25.89 0.16 -33.45
N GLY A 55 25.14 -0.32 -34.42
CA GLY A 55 25.39 -0.87 -35.75
C GLY A 55 24.11 -1.64 -36.06
N ARG A 56 23.21 -1.08 -36.87
CA ARG A 56 21.94 -1.72 -37.27
C ARG A 56 22.26 -2.90 -38.19
N THR A 57 21.86 -4.10 -37.77
CA THR A 57 21.57 -5.21 -38.68
C THR A 57 20.27 -5.87 -38.22
N SER A 58 19.31 -5.99 -39.13
CA SER A 58 18.05 -6.70 -38.93
C SER A 58 18.24 -8.19 -39.15
N PRO A 59 17.49 -9.04 -38.43
CA PRO A 59 16.99 -10.28 -39.01
C PRO A 59 15.46 -10.18 -39.19
N ARG A 60 15.01 -10.49 -40.41
CA ARG A 60 13.64 -10.93 -40.69
C ARG A 60 13.49 -12.37 -40.16
N GLY A 61 12.40 -12.65 -39.45
CA GLY A 61 12.02 -14.01 -39.05
C GLY A 61 10.91 -13.97 -38.03
N GLY A 62 9.67 -14.26 -38.45
CA GLY A 62 8.49 -14.08 -37.62
C GLY A 62 8.24 -15.25 -36.67
N THR A 63 7.58 -14.92 -35.56
CA THR A 63 6.61 -15.74 -34.84
C THR A 63 5.71 -14.77 -34.09
N GLY A 64 4.41 -14.80 -34.40
CA GLY A 64 3.44 -13.89 -33.80
C GLY A 64 3.36 -14.05 -32.29
N THR A 65 3.69 -12.99 -31.57
CA THR A 65 3.33 -12.84 -30.15
C THR A 65 1.81 -12.66 -30.10
N PRO A 66 1.05 -13.49 -29.36
CA PRO A 66 -0.34 -13.17 -29.11
C PRO A 66 -0.35 -12.02 -28.11
N THR A 67 -0.40 -10.78 -28.61
CA THR A 67 -0.89 -9.66 -27.84
C THR A 67 -2.33 -10.00 -27.48
N SER A 68 -2.55 -10.37 -26.22
CA SER A 68 -3.89 -10.40 -25.63
C SER A 68 -4.53 -9.06 -25.98
N ARG A 69 -5.63 -9.10 -26.71
CA ARG A 69 -6.49 -7.97 -26.99
C ARG A 69 -7.00 -7.47 -25.63
N ALA A 70 -6.33 -6.50 -25.04
CA ALA A 70 -6.84 -5.75 -23.91
C ALA A 70 -8.11 -5.04 -24.39
N ALA A 71 -9.27 -5.62 -24.10
CA ALA A 71 -10.54 -5.03 -24.42
C ALA A 71 -10.69 -3.77 -23.57
N SER A 72 -10.85 -2.62 -24.22
CA SER A 72 -11.51 -1.47 -23.60
C SER A 72 -12.88 -1.95 -23.12
N GLY A 73 -13.11 -2.04 -21.81
CA GLY A 73 -14.28 -2.75 -21.30
C GLY A 73 -14.53 -2.57 -19.81
N LEU A 74 -15.68 -3.09 -19.38
CA LEU A 74 -16.01 -3.26 -17.98
C LEU A 74 -15.06 -4.31 -17.37
N LEU A 75 -14.54 -4.06 -16.16
CA LEU A 75 -13.78 -5.07 -15.42
C LEU A 75 -14.74 -6.18 -14.98
N ASP A 76 -14.61 -7.36 -15.59
CA ASP A 76 -15.37 -8.55 -15.21
C ASP A 76 -14.71 -9.23 -14.01
N VAL A 77 -15.13 -8.82 -12.80
CA VAL A 77 -14.62 -9.36 -11.55
C VAL A 77 -14.99 -10.83 -11.39
N ASP A 78 -16.19 -11.25 -11.83
CA ASP A 78 -16.61 -12.64 -11.69
C ASP A 78 -15.74 -13.57 -12.54
N ALA A 79 -15.42 -13.18 -13.78
CA ALA A 79 -14.50 -13.92 -14.64
C ALA A 79 -13.07 -13.97 -14.08
N LEU A 80 -12.58 -12.86 -13.51
CA LEU A 80 -11.27 -12.83 -12.84
C LEU A 80 -11.20 -13.83 -11.68
N LEU A 81 -12.27 -13.91 -10.87
CA LEU A 81 -12.31 -14.82 -9.73
C LEU A 81 -12.52 -16.28 -10.15
N ASP A 82 -13.29 -16.54 -11.21
CA ASP A 82 -13.57 -17.88 -11.74
C ASP A 82 -12.37 -18.52 -12.45
N ASP A 83 -11.47 -17.70 -12.98
CA ASP A 83 -10.22 -18.18 -13.58
C ASP A 83 -9.30 -18.76 -12.51
N ARG A 84 -9.29 -20.09 -12.41
CA ARG A 84 -8.44 -20.85 -11.48
C ARG A 84 -6.95 -20.78 -11.81
N THR A 85 -6.57 -20.21 -12.96
CA THR A 85 -5.16 -19.91 -13.26
C THR A 85 -4.68 -18.62 -12.59
N THR A 86 -5.60 -17.76 -12.15
CA THR A 86 -5.29 -16.59 -11.32
C THR A 86 -5.12 -17.05 -9.87
N GLU A 87 -3.88 -17.15 -9.41
CA GLU A 87 -3.49 -17.61 -8.07
C GLU A 87 -3.26 -16.45 -7.10
N ILE A 88 -2.98 -15.24 -7.60
CA ILE A 88 -2.68 -14.07 -6.77
C ILE A 88 -3.44 -12.85 -7.30
N ILE A 89 -4.12 -12.14 -6.41
CA ILE A 89 -4.70 -10.81 -6.70
C ILE A 89 -4.10 -9.79 -5.75
N VAL A 90 -3.48 -8.74 -6.29
CA VAL A 90 -2.91 -7.65 -5.50
C VAL A 90 -3.76 -6.39 -5.63
N CYS A 91 -4.31 -5.92 -4.51
CA CYS A 91 -5.08 -4.68 -4.45
C CYS A 91 -4.16 -3.50 -4.10
N CYS A 92 -3.98 -2.57 -5.03
CA CYS A 92 -3.12 -1.39 -4.88
C CYS A 92 -3.86 -0.07 -5.15
N GLY A 93 -3.25 1.06 -4.80
CA GLY A 93 -3.89 2.38 -4.87
C GLY A 93 -3.57 3.26 -3.68
N SER A 94 -4.09 4.49 -3.70
CA SER A 94 -3.77 5.50 -2.70
C SER A 94 -4.36 5.19 -1.31
N GLY A 95 -3.98 5.97 -0.30
CA GLY A 95 -4.54 5.82 1.06
C GLY A 95 -6.03 6.17 1.11
N GLY A 96 -6.82 5.38 1.83
CA GLY A 96 -8.23 5.72 2.15
C GLY A 96 -9.27 5.48 1.04
N VAL A 97 -8.88 4.90 -0.10
CA VAL A 97 -9.77 4.63 -1.25
C VAL A 97 -10.57 3.32 -1.15
N GLY A 98 -10.35 2.53 -0.10
CA GLY A 98 -11.08 1.27 0.12
C GLY A 98 -10.40 0.00 -0.39
N LYS A 99 -9.06 -0.01 -0.51
CA LYS A 99 -8.27 -1.21 -0.87
C LYS A 99 -8.57 -2.42 0.02
N THR A 100 -8.48 -2.26 1.33
CA THR A 100 -8.71 -3.35 2.29
C THR A 100 -10.10 -3.94 2.17
N THR A 101 -11.13 -3.10 2.05
CA THR A 101 -12.51 -3.54 1.87
C THR A 101 -12.70 -4.23 0.53
N THR A 102 -12.07 -3.72 -0.54
CA THR A 102 -12.11 -4.35 -1.87
C THR A 102 -11.42 -5.71 -1.86
N ALA A 103 -10.23 -5.82 -1.25
CA ALA A 103 -9.49 -7.07 -1.10
C ALA A 103 -10.30 -8.11 -0.31
N ALA A 104 -10.90 -7.70 0.81
CA ALA A 104 -11.75 -8.56 1.62
C ALA A 104 -13.00 -9.03 0.86
N ALA A 105 -13.65 -8.13 0.10
CA ALA A 105 -14.82 -8.45 -0.69
C ALA A 105 -14.51 -9.40 -1.87
N LEU A 106 -13.38 -9.18 -2.57
CA LEU A 106 -12.89 -10.09 -3.61
C LEU A 106 -12.58 -11.48 -3.04
N ALA A 107 -11.92 -11.54 -1.89
CA ALA A 107 -11.56 -12.79 -1.23
C ALA A 107 -12.79 -13.57 -0.74
N LEU A 108 -13.75 -12.87 -0.12
CA LEU A 108 -15.02 -13.44 0.32
C LEU A 108 -15.81 -13.98 -0.87
N ARG A 109 -15.98 -13.17 -1.92
CA ARG A 109 -16.69 -13.60 -3.12
C ARG A 109 -16.04 -14.80 -3.78
N ALA A 110 -14.72 -14.83 -3.90
CA ALA A 110 -14.00 -15.98 -4.44
C ALA A 110 -14.25 -17.25 -3.60
N ALA A 111 -14.22 -17.13 -2.27
CA ALA A 111 -14.52 -18.25 -1.38
C ALA A 111 -15.96 -18.75 -1.54
N GLU A 112 -16.93 -17.85 -1.68
CA GLU A 112 -18.34 -18.19 -1.96
C GLU A 112 -18.55 -18.83 -3.35
N LYS A 113 -17.60 -18.63 -4.28
CA LYS A 113 -17.55 -19.31 -5.58
C LYS A 113 -16.75 -20.62 -5.54
N GLY A 114 -16.51 -21.17 -4.35
CA GLY A 114 -15.85 -22.46 -4.17
C GLY A 114 -14.33 -22.41 -4.29
N ARG A 115 -13.68 -21.27 -4.03
CA ARG A 115 -12.22 -21.16 -3.94
C ARG A 115 -11.72 -21.37 -2.50
N THR A 116 -10.49 -21.81 -2.37
CA THR A 116 -9.76 -21.92 -1.09
C THR A 116 -8.84 -20.72 -0.98
N VAL A 117 -9.34 -19.65 -0.36
CA VAL A 117 -8.75 -18.31 -0.43
C VAL A 117 -8.01 -17.95 0.86
N CYS A 118 -6.88 -17.25 0.74
CA CYS A 118 -6.26 -16.52 1.84
C CYS A 118 -6.24 -15.03 1.53
N VAL A 119 -6.77 -14.19 2.42
CA VAL A 119 -6.57 -12.74 2.37
C VAL A 119 -5.42 -12.34 3.32
N LEU A 120 -4.38 -11.71 2.74
CA LEU A 120 -3.20 -11.21 3.44
C LEU A 120 -3.25 -9.68 3.47
N THR A 121 -3.45 -9.07 4.64
CA THR A 121 -3.25 -7.62 4.79
C THR A 121 -1.86 -7.30 5.32
N ILE A 122 -1.26 -6.28 4.72
CA ILE A 122 0.01 -5.69 5.15
C ILE A 122 -0.25 -4.42 5.99
N ASP A 123 -1.49 -3.90 6.01
CA ASP A 123 -1.85 -2.70 6.77
C ASP A 123 -1.96 -3.01 8.29
N PRO A 124 -1.09 -2.46 9.15
CA PRO A 124 -1.13 -2.69 10.59
C PRO A 124 -2.35 -2.06 11.28
N ALA A 125 -3.13 -1.21 10.59
CA ALA A 125 -4.27 -0.50 11.15
C ALA A 125 -5.49 -1.39 11.47
N ARG A 126 -5.37 -2.72 11.35
CA ARG A 126 -6.43 -3.72 11.63
C ARG A 126 -7.72 -3.52 10.82
N ARG A 127 -7.65 -2.79 9.70
CA ARG A 127 -8.82 -2.48 8.85
C ARG A 127 -9.47 -3.73 8.29
N LEU A 128 -8.67 -4.75 7.96
CA LEU A 128 -9.17 -6.03 7.46
C LEU A 128 -10.00 -6.73 8.54
N ALA A 129 -9.45 -6.85 9.75
CA ALA A 129 -10.14 -7.47 10.87
C ALA A 129 -11.48 -6.76 11.15
N GLN A 130 -11.47 -5.42 11.18
CA GLN A 130 -12.67 -4.60 11.33
C GLN A 130 -13.69 -4.84 10.21
N SER A 131 -13.25 -4.88 8.95
CA SER A 131 -14.14 -5.09 7.79
C SER A 131 -14.81 -6.46 7.81
N MET A 132 -14.17 -7.47 8.42
CA MET A 132 -14.66 -8.85 8.49
C MET A 132 -15.35 -9.17 9.83
N GLY A 133 -15.48 -8.20 10.75
CA GLY A 133 -16.02 -8.43 12.09
C GLY A 133 -15.15 -9.32 13.00
N LEU A 134 -13.84 -9.37 12.74
CA LEU A 134 -12.87 -10.16 13.50
C LEU A 134 -12.22 -9.33 14.61
N THR A 135 -11.99 -9.96 15.78
CA THR A 135 -11.37 -9.27 16.92
C THR A 135 -9.87 -9.06 16.73
N GLU A 136 -9.17 -10.08 16.20
CA GLU A 136 -7.72 -10.08 16.00
C GLU A 136 -7.34 -10.89 14.76
N LEU A 137 -6.24 -10.46 14.12
CA LEU A 137 -5.52 -11.19 13.09
C LEU A 137 -4.05 -11.25 13.51
N ASP A 138 -3.37 -12.35 13.21
CA ASP A 138 -1.96 -12.53 13.46
C ASP A 138 -1.24 -13.01 12.20
N ASN A 139 0.04 -13.36 12.34
CA ASN A 139 0.91 -13.78 11.25
C ASN A 139 0.59 -15.18 10.67
N THR A 140 -0.49 -15.81 11.14
CA THR A 140 -0.93 -17.14 10.70
C THR A 140 -2.32 -17.04 10.07
N PRO A 141 -2.54 -17.61 8.88
CA PRO A 141 -3.87 -17.73 8.27
C PRO A 141 -4.88 -18.41 9.21
N ARG A 142 -5.98 -17.72 9.51
CA ARG A 142 -7.07 -18.22 10.34
C ARG A 142 -8.38 -18.26 9.57
N PRO A 143 -9.19 -19.32 9.73
CA PRO A 143 -10.45 -19.45 9.02
C PRO A 143 -11.46 -18.41 9.46
N VAL A 144 -12.11 -17.78 8.48
CA VAL A 144 -13.18 -16.81 8.67
C VAL A 144 -14.52 -17.55 8.69
N LYS A 145 -15.18 -17.54 9.84
CA LYS A 145 -16.46 -18.23 10.03
C LYS A 145 -17.56 -17.55 9.21
N GLY A 146 -18.38 -18.35 8.53
CA GLY A 146 -19.53 -17.85 7.76
C GLY A 146 -19.16 -17.22 6.41
N ALA A 147 -17.91 -17.36 5.96
CA ALA A 147 -17.41 -16.79 4.70
C ALA A 147 -17.47 -17.75 3.50
N ALA A 148 -17.94 -18.99 3.67
CA ALA A 148 -17.90 -20.00 2.63
C ALA A 148 -19.25 -20.65 2.41
N VAL A 149 -19.64 -20.71 1.14
CA VAL A 149 -20.77 -21.44 0.57
C VAL A 149 -20.18 -22.27 -0.59
N ASP A 150 -20.80 -23.40 -0.95
CA ASP A 150 -20.40 -24.22 -2.11
C ASP A 150 -18.97 -24.80 -2.08
N GLY A 151 -18.50 -25.19 -0.89
CA GLY A 151 -17.26 -25.98 -0.72
C GLY A 151 -15.96 -25.17 -0.76
N GLY A 152 -16.03 -23.85 -0.82
CA GLY A 152 -14.87 -22.97 -0.67
C GLY A 152 -14.47 -22.76 0.80
N SER A 153 -13.45 -21.92 1.02
CA SER A 153 -13.02 -21.48 2.34
C SER A 153 -12.30 -20.15 2.27
N LEU A 154 -12.41 -19.34 3.31
CA LEU A 154 -11.65 -18.10 3.44
C LEU A 154 -10.82 -18.12 4.72
N ASP A 155 -9.52 -17.98 4.57
CA ASP A 155 -8.61 -17.64 5.65
C ASP A 155 -8.23 -16.16 5.58
N ALA A 156 -8.01 -15.54 6.72
CA ALA A 156 -7.48 -14.18 6.82
C ALA A 156 -6.25 -14.14 7.72
N MET A 157 -5.30 -13.27 7.37
CA MET A 157 -4.16 -12.96 8.21
C MET A 157 -3.71 -11.52 8.07
N MET A 158 -2.96 -11.06 9.06
CA MET A 158 -2.29 -9.76 9.05
C MET A 158 -0.79 -10.00 9.21
N LEU A 159 0.01 -9.39 8.34
CA LEU A 159 1.45 -9.49 8.42
C LEU A 159 1.95 -8.92 9.75
N ASP A 160 2.67 -9.74 10.51
CA ASP A 160 3.50 -9.30 11.62
C ASP A 160 4.96 -9.34 11.15
N MET A 161 5.56 -8.16 10.98
CA MET A 161 6.93 -8.04 10.50
C MET A 161 7.93 -8.76 11.40
N LYS A 162 7.83 -8.55 12.72
CA LYS A 162 8.78 -9.10 13.67
C LYS A 162 8.66 -10.61 13.65
N ARG A 163 7.44 -11.13 13.72
CA ARG A 163 7.21 -12.58 13.69
C ARG A 163 7.65 -13.20 12.36
N THR A 164 7.46 -12.52 11.23
CA THR A 164 7.95 -12.98 9.92
C THR A 164 9.48 -13.03 9.89
N PHE A 165 10.16 -12.04 10.47
CA PHE A 165 11.61 -12.06 10.62
C PHE A 165 12.06 -13.22 11.51
N ASP A 166 11.40 -13.43 12.64
CA ASP A 166 11.68 -14.53 13.57
C ASP A 166 11.52 -15.88 12.86
N GLU A 167 10.45 -16.07 12.09
CA GLU A 167 10.20 -17.30 11.30
C GLU A 167 11.29 -17.54 10.24
N VAL A 168 11.76 -16.50 9.55
CA VAL A 168 12.87 -16.61 8.59
C VAL A 168 14.15 -17.07 9.30
N VAL A 169 14.44 -16.53 10.49
CA VAL A 169 15.58 -16.96 11.31
C VAL A 169 15.42 -18.42 11.74
N GLU A 170 14.25 -18.80 12.25
CA GLU A 170 13.92 -20.16 12.69
C GLU A 170 14.05 -21.19 11.55
N GLN A 171 13.70 -20.82 10.31
CA GLN A 171 13.76 -21.71 9.14
C GLN A 171 15.17 -21.89 8.56
N HIS A 172 16.07 -20.91 8.74
CA HIS A 172 17.37 -20.88 8.03
C HIS A 172 18.59 -21.00 8.95
N ALA A 173 18.42 -20.87 10.27
CA ALA A 173 19.47 -21.15 11.25
C ALA A 173 19.27 -22.50 11.93
N THR A 174 20.34 -23.06 12.49
CA THR A 174 20.20 -24.19 13.43
C THR A 174 19.45 -23.70 14.68
N PRO A 175 18.71 -24.58 15.40
CA PRO A 175 17.93 -24.17 16.57
C PRO A 175 18.75 -23.37 17.60
N GLU A 176 20.01 -23.73 17.82
CA GLU A 176 20.90 -23.05 18.76
C GLU A 176 21.26 -21.64 18.28
N LYS A 177 21.56 -21.48 16.99
CA LYS A 177 21.86 -20.17 16.39
C LYS A 177 20.61 -19.30 16.35
N ALA A 178 19.45 -19.87 16.00
CA ALA A 178 18.18 -19.15 16.01
C ALA A 178 17.89 -18.59 17.41
N ALA A 179 18.03 -19.40 18.47
CA ALA A 179 17.86 -18.93 19.84
C ALA A 179 18.82 -17.80 20.24
N GLN A 180 20.09 -17.86 19.80
CA GLN A 180 21.06 -16.79 20.04
C GLN A 180 20.71 -15.49 19.31
N ILE A 181 20.19 -15.59 18.07
CA ILE A 181 19.82 -14.43 17.25
C ILE A 181 18.56 -13.77 17.81
N LEU A 182 17.54 -14.56 18.13
CA LEU A 182 16.24 -14.07 18.64
C LEU A 182 16.36 -13.38 20.00
N THR A 183 17.36 -13.74 20.81
CA THR A 183 17.64 -13.12 22.11
C THR A 183 18.59 -11.93 22.04
N ASN A 184 19.21 -11.68 20.88
CA ASN A 184 20.18 -10.61 20.69
C ASN A 184 19.49 -9.22 20.76
N PRO A 185 19.93 -8.31 21.66
CA PRO A 185 19.30 -6.99 21.80
C PRO A 185 19.33 -6.14 20.52
N PHE A 186 20.39 -6.26 19.72
CA PHE A 186 20.51 -5.57 18.44
C PHE A 186 19.51 -6.12 17.42
N TYR A 187 19.33 -7.45 17.36
CA TYR A 187 18.29 -8.08 16.54
C TYR A 187 16.89 -7.61 16.92
N VAL A 188 16.56 -7.59 18.23
CA VAL A 188 15.24 -7.18 18.71
C VAL A 188 14.95 -5.72 18.36
N ALA A 189 15.95 -4.83 18.49
CA ALA A 189 15.83 -3.43 18.11
C ALA A 189 15.65 -3.27 16.59
N LEU A 190 16.40 -4.03 15.78
CA LEU A 190 16.31 -3.96 14.32
C LEU A 190 14.99 -4.54 13.78
N SER A 191 14.63 -5.76 14.18
CA SER A 191 13.43 -6.48 13.69
C SER A 191 12.11 -5.76 14.00
N SER A 192 12.09 -4.90 15.02
CA SER A 192 10.90 -4.15 15.44
C SER A 192 10.75 -2.76 14.82
N SER A 193 11.84 -2.16 14.30
CA SER A 193 11.89 -0.73 13.96
C SER A 193 12.40 -0.43 12.55
N PHE A 194 12.63 -1.46 11.72
CA PHE A 194 13.22 -1.27 10.40
C PHE A 194 12.23 -0.59 9.43
N ALA A 195 12.51 0.66 9.05
CA ALA A 195 11.76 1.35 8.00
C ALA A 195 12.16 0.76 6.63
N GLY A 196 11.16 0.30 5.85
CA GLY A 196 11.35 -0.31 4.52
C GLY A 196 11.42 -1.84 4.48
N THR A 197 11.25 -2.54 5.60
CA THR A 197 11.08 -4.01 5.63
C THR A 197 9.63 -4.46 5.49
N GLN A 198 8.64 -3.57 5.62
CA GLN A 198 7.22 -3.93 5.52
C GLN A 198 6.92 -4.55 4.16
N GLU A 199 7.39 -3.87 3.12
CA GLU A 199 7.26 -4.24 1.73
C GLU A 199 7.92 -5.58 1.44
N TYR A 200 9.15 -5.78 1.93
CA TYR A 200 9.83 -7.05 1.77
C TYR A 200 9.16 -8.19 2.55
N MET A 201 8.82 -7.98 3.82
CA MET A 201 8.26 -9.05 4.66
C MET A 201 6.92 -9.53 4.11
N ALA A 202 6.18 -8.63 3.46
CA ALA A 202 5.01 -8.99 2.69
C ALA A 202 5.35 -9.90 1.50
N MET A 203 6.41 -9.62 0.74
CA MET A 203 6.87 -10.46 -0.37
C MET A 203 7.34 -11.84 0.10
N GLU A 204 8.11 -11.90 1.20
CA GLU A 204 8.55 -13.16 1.78
C GLU A 204 7.35 -13.98 2.28
N LYS A 205 6.43 -13.36 3.03
CA LYS A 205 5.23 -14.05 3.48
C LYS A 205 4.36 -14.51 2.32
N LEU A 206 4.16 -13.70 1.28
CA LEU A 206 3.44 -14.08 0.07
C LEU A 206 4.08 -15.31 -0.59
N GLY A 207 5.40 -15.30 -0.76
CA GLY A 207 6.16 -16.43 -1.31
C GLY A 207 6.01 -17.69 -0.46
N GLN A 208 6.06 -17.57 0.87
CA GLN A 208 5.84 -18.68 1.80
C GLN A 208 4.43 -19.26 1.65
N LEU A 209 3.39 -18.41 1.63
CA LEU A 209 2.00 -18.84 1.48
C LEU A 209 1.77 -19.54 0.13
N HIS A 210 2.26 -18.96 -0.96
CA HIS A 210 2.15 -19.53 -2.31
C HIS A 210 2.82 -20.89 -2.40
N ALA A 211 4.04 -21.01 -1.86
CA ALA A 211 4.81 -22.25 -1.87
C ALA A 211 4.14 -23.41 -1.11
N THR A 212 3.23 -23.13 -0.16
CA THR A 212 2.48 -24.20 0.53
C THR A 212 1.50 -24.94 -0.36
N GLY A 213 1.01 -24.31 -1.44
CA GLY A 213 -0.05 -24.84 -2.30
C GLY A 213 -1.39 -25.07 -1.59
N ARG A 214 -1.57 -24.56 -0.36
CA ARG A 214 -2.79 -24.76 0.44
C ARG A 214 -3.98 -23.95 -0.08
N TRP A 215 -3.72 -22.79 -0.67
CA TRP A 215 -4.74 -21.89 -1.20
C TRP A 215 -4.65 -21.85 -2.72
N ASP A 216 -5.80 -21.90 -3.37
CA ASP A 216 -5.88 -21.70 -4.82
C ASP A 216 -5.86 -20.21 -5.19
N LEU A 217 -6.15 -19.31 -4.24
CA LEU A 217 -6.09 -17.86 -4.40
C LEU A 217 -5.52 -17.17 -3.16
N ILE A 218 -4.59 -16.25 -3.36
CA ILE A 218 -4.12 -15.32 -2.34
C ILE A 218 -4.49 -13.90 -2.76
N VAL A 219 -5.26 -13.20 -1.93
CA VAL A 219 -5.61 -11.79 -2.14
C VAL A 219 -4.77 -10.92 -1.20
N VAL A 220 -3.98 -10.00 -1.76
CA VAL A 220 -3.05 -9.16 -1.02
C VAL A 220 -3.59 -7.74 -0.89
N ASP A 221 -3.77 -7.27 0.34
CA ASP A 221 -4.11 -5.89 0.69
C ASP A 221 -2.85 -5.10 1.05
N THR A 222 -2.57 -4.06 0.26
CA THR A 222 -1.34 -3.27 0.35
C THR A 222 -1.48 -2.04 1.27
N PRO A 223 -0.38 -1.56 1.89
CA PRO A 223 -0.41 -0.42 2.80
C PRO A 223 -0.92 0.90 2.15
N PRO A 224 -1.36 1.88 2.96
CA PRO A 224 -1.77 3.20 2.46
C PRO A 224 -0.54 4.05 2.12
N SER A 225 0.02 3.92 0.92
CA SER A 225 1.14 4.75 0.47
C SER A 225 1.01 5.17 -0.99
N ARG A 226 1.46 6.39 -1.31
CA ARG A 226 1.78 6.84 -2.69
C ARG A 226 2.78 5.91 -3.38
N SER A 227 3.47 5.14 -2.54
CA SER A 227 4.46 4.15 -2.85
C SER A 227 3.91 2.74 -2.58
N ALA A 228 2.63 2.45 -2.84
CA ALA A 228 2.14 1.06 -2.78
C ALA A 228 2.86 0.13 -3.78
N LEU A 229 3.65 0.69 -4.71
CA LEU A 229 4.62 -0.01 -5.56
C LEU A 229 6.01 -0.13 -4.93
N ASP A 230 6.32 0.51 -3.80
CA ASP A 230 7.53 0.21 -3.02
C ASP A 230 7.55 -1.26 -2.60
N PHE A 231 6.36 -1.87 -2.47
CA PHE A 231 6.17 -3.31 -2.36
C PHE A 231 6.91 -4.08 -3.47
N LEU A 232 6.94 -3.54 -4.69
CA LEU A 232 7.64 -4.08 -5.85
C LEU A 232 9.14 -3.73 -5.85
N ASP A 233 9.54 -2.62 -5.22
CA ASP A 233 10.95 -2.20 -5.14
C ASP A 233 11.73 -2.93 -4.01
N ALA A 234 11.14 -3.94 -3.38
CA ALA A 234 11.72 -4.71 -2.28
C ALA A 234 13.11 -5.33 -2.60
N PRO A 235 13.39 -5.88 -3.80
CA PRO A 235 14.71 -6.42 -4.12
C PRO A 235 15.83 -5.36 -4.06
N ASP A 236 15.57 -4.17 -4.61
CA ASP A 236 16.55 -3.07 -4.65
C ASP A 236 16.75 -2.44 -3.27
N ARG A 237 15.68 -2.29 -2.49
CA ARG A 237 15.76 -1.77 -1.11
C ARG A 237 16.62 -2.66 -0.23
N LEU A 238 16.43 -3.97 -0.32
CA LEU A 238 17.29 -4.91 0.38
C LEU A 238 18.74 -4.86 -0.12
N SER A 239 18.98 -4.88 -1.43
CA SER A 239 20.35 -4.82 -1.95
C SER A 239 21.05 -3.56 -1.48
N SER A 240 20.38 -2.41 -1.54
CA SER A 240 20.91 -1.13 -1.06
C SER A 240 21.20 -1.12 0.45
N MET A 241 20.42 -1.86 1.24
CA MET A 241 20.62 -2.03 2.67
C MET A 241 21.89 -2.83 2.96
N LEU A 242 22.04 -4.00 2.33
CA LEU A 242 23.20 -4.89 2.48
C LEU A 242 24.48 -4.29 1.89
N ASP A 243 24.34 -3.55 0.79
CA ASP A 243 25.42 -2.83 0.11
C ASP A 243 25.81 -1.52 0.80
N GLY A 244 25.06 -1.12 1.83
CA GLY A 244 25.30 0.08 2.62
C GLY A 244 26.75 0.12 3.11
N ARG A 245 27.43 1.25 2.86
CA ARG A 245 28.84 1.47 3.24
C ARG A 245 29.12 1.15 4.71
N PHE A 246 28.12 1.28 5.59
CA PHE A 246 28.21 0.95 7.01
C PHE A 246 28.35 -0.56 7.27
N ILE A 247 27.52 -1.40 6.63
CA ILE A 247 27.58 -2.86 6.76
C ILE A 247 28.87 -3.40 6.14
N LYS A 248 29.26 -2.91 4.95
CA LYS A 248 30.54 -3.29 4.30
C LYS A 248 31.78 -2.89 5.11
N LEU A 249 31.76 -1.75 5.80
CA LEU A 249 32.85 -1.30 6.66
C LEU A 249 32.96 -2.13 7.95
N LEU A 250 31.84 -2.68 8.44
CA LEU A 250 31.78 -3.54 9.62
C LEU A 250 32.10 -5.03 9.31
N LEU A 251 31.74 -5.50 8.12
CA LEU A 251 31.97 -6.88 7.63
C LEU A 251 33.35 -7.11 7.00
N ALA A 252 34.13 -6.06 6.76
CA ALA A 252 35.44 -6.18 6.12
C ALA A 252 36.37 -7.09 6.96
N PRO A 253 36.89 -8.20 6.39
CA PRO A 253 37.67 -9.15 7.16
C PRO A 253 38.98 -8.52 7.66
N ALA A 254 39.29 -8.71 8.94
CA ALA A 254 40.56 -8.30 9.55
C ALA A 254 41.79 -9.09 9.01
N LYS A 255 41.61 -9.92 7.97
CA LYS A 255 42.62 -10.82 7.40
C LYS A 255 42.97 -10.42 5.96
N GLY A 256 43.76 -9.35 5.82
CA GLY A 256 44.36 -8.88 4.57
C GLY A 256 45.38 -7.78 4.86
N PRO A 257 46.23 -7.36 3.90
CA PRO A 257 47.33 -6.41 4.11
C PRO A 257 46.86 -4.95 4.35
N ALA A 258 45.66 -4.77 4.88
CA ALA A 258 45.08 -3.49 5.29
C ALA A 258 45.55 -3.04 6.68
N ARG A 259 46.73 -3.49 7.13
CA ARG A 259 47.35 -3.02 8.40
C ARG A 259 47.86 -1.57 8.32
N LEU A 260 47.77 -0.88 7.19
CA LEU A 260 48.20 0.52 7.06
C LEU A 260 47.12 1.56 7.42
N ILE A 261 45.91 1.13 7.81
CA ILE A 261 44.84 2.03 8.31
C ILE A 261 44.77 1.99 9.86
N SER A 262 45.70 1.33 10.54
CA SER A 262 45.63 1.07 11.99
C SER A 262 45.88 2.27 12.91
N ALA A 263 46.40 3.41 12.41
CA ALA A 263 46.68 4.57 13.25
C ALA A 263 45.45 5.46 13.54
N GLY A 264 44.44 5.44 12.65
CA GLY A 264 43.18 6.19 12.85
C GLY A 264 42.02 5.34 13.38
N PHE A 265 42.05 4.03 13.11
CA PHE A 265 40.97 3.11 13.45
C PHE A 265 40.83 2.86 14.96
N GLY A 266 41.94 2.82 15.70
CA GLY A 266 41.95 2.58 17.15
C GLY A 266 41.33 3.71 17.98
N ILE A 267 41.35 4.94 17.47
CA ILE A 267 40.76 6.12 18.13
C ILE A 267 39.25 6.14 17.92
N VAL A 268 38.78 5.80 16.72
CA VAL A 268 37.35 5.73 16.38
C VAL A 268 36.66 4.56 17.08
N THR A 269 37.28 3.37 17.14
CA THR A 269 36.72 2.22 17.88
C THR A 269 36.78 2.42 19.39
N SER A 270 37.80 3.08 19.94
CA SER A 270 37.85 3.42 21.37
C SER A 270 36.83 4.48 21.77
N ALA A 271 36.54 5.44 20.89
CA ALA A 271 35.47 6.42 21.08
C ALA A 271 34.07 5.79 21.01
N LEU A 272 33.85 4.88 20.05
CA LEU A 272 32.61 4.10 19.95
C LEU A 272 32.44 3.15 21.15
N ASN A 273 33.49 2.46 21.59
CA ASN A 273 33.44 1.59 22.78
C ASN A 273 33.16 2.34 24.09
N LYS A 274 33.64 3.60 24.22
CA LYS A 274 33.35 4.45 25.38
C LYS A 274 31.92 5.00 25.40
N ILE A 275 31.28 5.14 24.24
CA ILE A 275 29.95 5.77 24.11
C ILE A 275 28.83 4.72 23.99
N LEU A 276 29.07 3.60 23.29
CA LEU A 276 28.08 2.54 23.03
C LEU A 276 28.25 1.31 23.93
N GLY A 277 29.38 1.16 24.63
CA GLY A 277 29.68 -0.01 25.47
C GLY A 277 30.18 -1.22 24.67
N ALA A 278 31.17 -1.92 25.20
CA ALA A 278 31.80 -3.09 24.56
C ALA A 278 30.81 -4.24 24.26
N GLN A 279 29.74 -4.34 25.06
CA GLN A 279 28.70 -5.36 24.88
C GLN A 279 27.91 -5.15 23.59
N VAL A 280 27.51 -3.92 23.28
CA VAL A 280 26.75 -3.60 22.06
C VAL A 280 27.56 -3.93 20.80
N LEU A 281 28.87 -3.70 20.84
CA LEU A 281 29.75 -4.04 19.72
C LEU A 281 29.84 -5.57 19.51
N THR A 282 29.88 -6.32 20.59
CA THR A 282 29.89 -7.80 20.58
C THR A 282 28.57 -8.36 20.07
N ASP A 283 27.44 -7.81 20.52
CA ASP A 283 26.10 -8.20 20.08
C ASP A 283 25.93 -7.92 18.58
N MET A 284 26.43 -6.78 18.10
CA MET A 284 26.42 -6.42 16.68
C MET A 284 27.28 -7.36 15.82
N GLN A 285 28.49 -7.71 16.27
CA GLN A 285 29.36 -8.66 15.54
C GLN A 285 28.74 -10.06 15.46
N THR A 286 28.14 -10.52 16.56
CA THR A 286 27.44 -11.82 16.63
C THR A 286 26.26 -11.84 15.66
N PHE A 287 25.45 -10.77 15.66
CA PHE A 287 24.35 -10.62 14.69
C PHE A 287 24.87 -10.63 13.26
N ILE A 288 25.87 -9.80 12.93
CA ILE A 288 26.42 -9.69 11.57
C ILE A 288 26.96 -11.03 11.03
N ALA A 289 27.67 -11.79 11.86
CA ALA A 289 28.18 -13.11 11.47
C ALA A 289 27.05 -14.12 11.22
N ALA A 290 25.97 -14.06 12.00
CA ALA A 290 24.76 -14.83 11.76
C ALA A 290 23.96 -14.34 10.54
N PHE A 291 23.98 -13.04 10.29
CA PHE A 291 23.23 -12.34 9.26
C PHE A 291 23.71 -12.69 7.85
N ASP A 292 25.03 -12.79 7.61
CA ASP A 292 25.58 -13.19 6.29
C ASP A 292 25.08 -14.59 5.85
N THR A 293 24.93 -15.51 6.81
CA THR A 293 24.44 -16.88 6.53
C THR A 293 22.93 -16.93 6.33
N LEU A 294 22.17 -16.13 7.09
CA LEU A 294 20.71 -16.05 7.02
C LEU A 294 20.20 -15.30 5.78
N PHE A 295 20.94 -14.30 5.31
CA PHE A 295 20.48 -13.37 4.27
C PHE A 295 21.08 -13.64 2.88
N GLY A 296 22.03 -14.57 2.74
CA GLY A 296 22.60 -14.96 1.44
C GLY A 296 21.56 -15.49 0.43
N GLY A 297 20.50 -16.17 0.89
CA GLY A 297 19.40 -16.66 0.04
C GLY A 297 18.20 -15.71 -0.10
N PHE A 298 18.21 -14.61 0.65
CA PHE A 298 17.08 -13.69 0.78
C PHE A 298 16.84 -12.90 -0.52
N ARG A 299 17.92 -12.50 -1.20
CA ARG A 299 17.85 -11.87 -2.52
C ARG A 299 17.16 -12.78 -3.55
N GLN A 300 17.56 -14.04 -3.60
CA GLN A 300 17.01 -15.02 -4.54
C GLN A 300 15.51 -15.25 -4.31
N ARG A 301 15.05 -15.28 -3.05
CA ARG A 301 13.62 -15.39 -2.72
C ARG A 301 12.84 -14.13 -3.11
N ALA A 302 13.38 -12.95 -2.83
CA ALA A 302 12.77 -11.69 -3.28
C ALA A 302 12.60 -11.66 -4.80
N GLU A 303 13.64 -12.05 -5.55
CA GLU A 303 13.60 -12.17 -7.01
C GLU A 303 12.56 -13.22 -7.46
N GLY A 304 12.45 -14.34 -6.73
CA GLY A 304 11.43 -15.37 -6.98
C GLY A 304 10.00 -14.87 -6.79
N THR A 305 9.68 -14.25 -5.66
CA THR A 305 8.35 -13.65 -5.44
C THR A 305 8.09 -12.50 -6.42
N TYR A 306 9.11 -11.71 -6.77
CA TYR A 306 8.95 -10.66 -7.79
C TYR A 306 8.56 -11.23 -9.16
N ALA A 307 9.23 -12.31 -9.59
CA ALA A 307 8.90 -13.01 -10.82
C ALA A 307 7.48 -13.63 -10.77
N LEU A 308 7.05 -14.11 -9.60
CA LEU A 308 5.68 -14.57 -9.38
C LEU A 308 4.66 -13.45 -9.60
N LEU A 309 4.95 -12.21 -9.18
CA LEU A 309 4.08 -11.07 -9.44
C LEU A 309 3.99 -10.69 -10.92
N GLN A 310 5.04 -10.97 -11.71
CA GLN A 310 5.03 -10.79 -13.17
C GLN A 310 4.37 -11.95 -13.93
N ALA A 311 4.13 -13.08 -13.26
CA ALA A 311 3.57 -14.27 -13.89
C ALA A 311 2.10 -14.07 -14.26
N ARG A 312 1.63 -14.80 -15.28
CA ARG A 312 0.24 -14.73 -15.75
C ARG A 312 -0.81 -15.12 -14.71
N GLY A 313 -0.42 -15.87 -13.68
CA GLY A 313 -1.28 -16.23 -12.55
C GLY A 313 -1.43 -15.12 -11.51
N THR A 314 -0.79 -13.96 -11.70
CA THR A 314 -0.97 -12.78 -10.85
C THR A 314 -1.79 -11.72 -11.58
N ALA A 315 -2.73 -11.10 -10.87
CA ALA A 315 -3.51 -9.98 -11.35
C ALA A 315 -3.44 -8.80 -10.37
N PHE A 316 -3.19 -7.60 -10.89
CA PHE A 316 -3.26 -6.36 -10.13
C PHE A 316 -4.61 -5.69 -10.31
N VAL A 317 -5.20 -5.24 -9.20
CA VAL A 317 -6.42 -4.43 -9.16
C VAL A 317 -6.09 -3.10 -8.53
N VAL A 318 -6.15 -2.03 -9.33
CA VAL A 318 -5.97 -0.66 -8.83
C VAL A 318 -7.30 -0.18 -8.26
N VAL A 319 -7.30 0.42 -7.07
CA VAL A 319 -8.50 0.97 -6.42
C VAL A 319 -8.32 2.47 -6.25
N ALA A 320 -9.33 3.25 -6.62
CA ALA A 320 -9.32 4.70 -6.47
C ALA A 320 -10.70 5.25 -6.15
N ALA A 321 -10.77 6.30 -5.34
CA ALA A 321 -11.96 7.13 -5.24
C ALA A 321 -12.06 8.06 -6.46
N PRO A 322 -13.25 8.53 -6.88
CA PRO A 322 -13.43 9.44 -8.01
C PRO A 322 -13.04 10.88 -7.64
N GLU A 323 -11.84 11.04 -7.07
CA GLU A 323 -11.24 12.31 -6.68
C GLU A 323 -10.00 12.60 -7.56
N PRO A 324 -9.70 13.87 -7.88
CA PRO A 324 -8.58 14.19 -8.76
C PRO A 324 -7.22 13.65 -8.28
N ALA A 325 -6.97 13.65 -6.96
CA ALA A 325 -5.72 13.14 -6.41
C ALA A 325 -5.63 11.61 -6.55
N ALA A 326 -6.66 10.88 -6.11
CA ALA A 326 -6.71 9.43 -6.20
C ALA A 326 -6.66 8.92 -7.65
N MET A 327 -7.37 9.56 -8.58
CA MET A 327 -7.36 9.18 -10.00
C MET A 327 -6.01 9.45 -10.69
N ARG A 328 -5.28 10.50 -10.28
CA ARG A 328 -3.89 10.72 -10.74
C ARG A 328 -2.94 9.65 -10.23
N GLU A 329 -3.07 9.29 -8.95
CA GLU A 329 -2.26 8.21 -8.37
C GLU A 329 -2.59 6.87 -9.04
N ALA A 330 -3.86 6.57 -9.32
CA ALA A 330 -4.25 5.40 -10.09
C ALA A 330 -3.60 5.35 -11.48
N SER A 331 -3.53 6.50 -12.16
CA SER A 331 -2.85 6.60 -13.47
C SER A 331 -1.35 6.27 -13.35
N TYR A 332 -0.69 6.81 -12.32
CA TYR A 332 0.70 6.48 -12.01
C TYR A 332 0.90 4.98 -11.72
N PHE A 333 -0.01 4.36 -10.96
CA PHE A 333 0.04 2.92 -10.69
C PHE A 333 -0.05 2.11 -11.98
N VAL A 334 -1.01 2.42 -12.86
CA VAL A 334 -1.17 1.75 -14.16
C VAL A 334 0.10 1.85 -15.00
N GLU A 335 0.68 3.06 -15.10
CA GLU A 335 1.90 3.28 -15.88
C GLU A 335 3.10 2.52 -15.32
N ARG A 336 3.27 2.49 -13.99
CA ARG A 336 4.35 1.71 -13.36
C ARG A 336 4.15 0.21 -13.55
N LEU A 337 2.95 -0.31 -13.33
CA LEU A 337 2.66 -1.74 -13.52
C LEU A 337 2.97 -2.18 -14.96
N ALA A 338 2.58 -1.36 -15.95
CA ALA A 338 2.92 -1.60 -17.34
C ALA A 338 4.45 -1.57 -17.58
N GLY A 339 5.16 -0.60 -16.97
CA GLY A 339 6.62 -0.50 -17.07
C GLY A 339 7.37 -1.69 -16.46
N GLU A 340 6.81 -2.31 -15.42
CA GLU A 340 7.39 -3.48 -14.73
C GLU A 340 6.86 -4.82 -15.26
N GLY A 341 6.01 -4.83 -16.29
CA GLY A 341 5.44 -6.06 -16.86
C GLY A 341 4.48 -6.79 -15.92
N MET A 342 3.87 -6.08 -14.97
CA MET A 342 2.93 -6.64 -14.00
C MET A 342 1.53 -6.73 -14.63
N PRO A 343 0.84 -7.90 -14.62
CA PRO A 343 -0.46 -8.04 -15.27
C PRO A 343 -1.56 -7.27 -14.54
N LEU A 344 -2.07 -6.21 -15.16
CA LEU A 344 -3.18 -5.41 -14.63
C LEU A 344 -4.52 -6.00 -15.07
N ALA A 345 -5.38 -6.34 -14.10
CA ALA A 345 -6.77 -6.71 -14.38
C ALA A 345 -7.63 -5.48 -14.68
N GLY A 346 -7.52 -4.42 -13.87
CA GLY A 346 -8.29 -3.19 -14.10
C GLY A 346 -8.28 -2.19 -12.94
N LEU A 347 -9.14 -1.19 -13.06
CA LEU A 347 -9.38 -0.14 -12.06
C LEU A 347 -10.78 -0.28 -11.44
N VAL A 348 -10.82 -0.38 -10.12
CA VAL A 348 -12.03 -0.18 -9.31
C VAL A 348 -12.14 1.30 -8.94
N VAL A 349 -13.16 1.97 -9.44
CA VAL A 349 -13.54 3.34 -9.04
C VAL A 349 -14.55 3.22 -7.90
N ASN A 350 -14.05 3.31 -6.67
CA ASN A 350 -14.83 3.09 -5.47
C ASN A 350 -15.52 4.37 -4.96
N ARG A 351 -16.65 4.21 -4.26
CA ARG A 351 -17.45 5.30 -3.68
C ARG A 351 -17.98 6.29 -4.73
N VAL A 352 -18.46 5.77 -5.86
CA VAL A 352 -19.17 6.62 -6.84
C VAL A 352 -20.55 6.98 -6.34
N HIS A 353 -21.01 8.15 -6.74
CA HIS A 353 -22.33 8.65 -6.39
C HIS A 353 -23.28 8.50 -7.56
N GLU A 354 -24.20 7.56 -7.40
CA GLU A 354 -25.30 7.33 -8.33
C GLU A 354 -26.51 8.22 -7.99
N THR A 355 -27.35 8.42 -8.99
CA THR A 355 -28.55 9.26 -8.95
C THR A 355 -29.74 8.36 -9.26
N GLY A 356 -30.68 8.20 -8.32
CA GLY A 356 -31.85 7.33 -8.48
C GLY A 356 -33.05 8.01 -9.15
N ALA A 357 -32.96 9.30 -9.48
CA ALA A 357 -34.01 10.08 -10.12
C ALA A 357 -33.57 10.52 -11.52
N ASP A 358 -33.45 9.53 -12.42
CA ASP A 358 -33.13 9.77 -13.81
C ASP A 358 -34.18 10.70 -14.45
N GLY A 359 -33.70 11.75 -15.12
CA GLY A 359 -34.55 12.70 -15.85
C GLY A 359 -34.74 14.07 -15.19
N ILE A 360 -34.30 14.27 -13.93
CA ILE A 360 -34.25 15.60 -13.32
C ILE A 360 -32.81 16.11 -13.34
N THR A 361 -32.52 17.10 -14.17
CA THR A 361 -31.18 17.69 -14.22
C THR A 361 -30.89 18.50 -12.95
N ALA A 362 -29.62 18.75 -12.66
CA ALA A 362 -29.25 19.64 -11.56
C ALA A 362 -29.89 21.04 -11.71
N ALA A 363 -29.89 21.58 -12.94
CA ALA A 363 -30.46 22.89 -13.22
C ALA A 363 -31.98 22.92 -13.04
N ASP A 364 -32.68 21.86 -13.46
CA ASP A 364 -34.14 21.75 -13.29
C ASP A 364 -34.50 21.63 -11.81
N ALA A 365 -33.74 20.83 -11.06
CA ALA A 365 -33.92 20.66 -9.62
C ALA A 365 -33.73 21.98 -8.86
N GLU A 366 -32.69 22.75 -9.19
CA GLU A 366 -32.46 24.07 -8.59
C GLU A 366 -33.56 25.06 -8.94
N SER A 367 -33.93 25.14 -10.22
CA SER A 367 -35.01 26.03 -10.64
C SER A 367 -36.33 25.68 -9.95
N ALA A 368 -36.60 24.40 -9.71
CA ALA A 368 -37.77 23.96 -8.97
C ALA A 368 -37.66 24.24 -7.47
N ALA A 369 -36.47 24.06 -6.86
CA ALA A 369 -36.22 24.37 -5.46
C ALA A 369 -36.45 25.86 -5.16
N ASP A 370 -35.92 26.75 -6.00
CA ASP A 370 -36.07 28.20 -5.86
C ASP A 370 -37.54 28.65 -5.93
N ARG A 371 -38.36 27.98 -6.75
CA ARG A 371 -39.81 28.30 -6.88
C ARG A 371 -40.62 27.84 -5.66
N LEU A 372 -40.12 26.87 -4.92
CA LEU A 372 -40.78 26.29 -3.75
C LEU A 372 -40.32 26.96 -2.44
N ASP A 373 -39.31 27.83 -2.50
CA ASP A 373 -38.80 28.55 -1.34
C ASP A 373 -39.87 29.47 -0.74
N GLY A 374 -39.93 29.53 0.59
CA GLY A 374 -40.95 30.28 1.34
C GLY A 374 -42.39 29.73 1.24
N GLY A 375 -42.59 28.53 0.67
CA GLY A 375 -43.88 27.86 0.56
C GLY A 375 -44.38 27.18 1.84
N THR A 376 -45.35 26.26 1.71
CA THR A 376 -45.83 25.41 2.81
C THR A 376 -44.70 24.53 3.37
N ALA A 377 -44.90 23.92 4.54
CA ALA A 377 -43.92 22.98 5.11
C ALA A 377 -43.54 21.85 4.13
N THR A 378 -44.49 21.35 3.34
CA THR A 378 -44.23 20.37 2.28
C THR A 378 -43.42 20.95 1.13
N ALA A 379 -43.69 22.19 0.72
CA ALA A 379 -42.92 22.86 -0.32
C ALA A 379 -41.46 23.10 0.11
N GLN A 380 -41.25 23.49 1.37
CA GLN A 380 -39.92 23.64 1.95
C GLN A 380 -39.14 22.32 1.97
N ALA A 381 -39.75 21.23 2.48
CA ALA A 381 -39.12 19.91 2.46
C ALA A 381 -38.81 19.43 1.03
N THR A 382 -39.69 19.73 0.07
CA THR A 382 -39.47 19.39 -1.35
C THR A 382 -38.31 20.21 -1.94
N SER A 383 -38.24 21.50 -1.62
CA SER A 383 -37.14 22.38 -2.02
C SER A 383 -35.78 21.87 -1.52
N GLU A 384 -35.71 21.46 -0.24
CA GLU A 384 -34.51 20.88 0.36
C GLU A 384 -34.09 19.57 -0.33
N LEU A 385 -35.03 18.68 -0.63
CA LEU A 385 -34.74 17.42 -1.36
C LEU A 385 -34.22 17.69 -2.77
N LEU A 386 -34.78 18.68 -3.47
CA LEU A 386 -34.34 19.09 -4.80
C LEU A 386 -32.93 19.69 -4.77
N ALA A 387 -32.60 20.49 -3.76
CA ALA A 387 -31.23 20.99 -3.55
C ALA A 387 -30.23 19.84 -3.33
N ILE A 388 -30.56 18.87 -2.48
CA ILE A 388 -29.72 17.67 -2.26
C ILE A 388 -29.53 16.88 -3.58
N HIS A 389 -30.60 16.71 -4.36
CA HIS A 389 -30.52 16.05 -5.66
C HIS A 389 -29.63 16.81 -6.64
N ALA A 390 -29.76 18.14 -6.73
CA ALA A 390 -28.92 18.97 -7.60
C ALA A 390 -27.43 18.84 -7.26
N ASP A 391 -27.09 18.85 -5.98
CA ASP A 391 -25.72 18.66 -5.53
C ASP A 391 -25.20 17.25 -5.83
N ARG A 392 -26.03 16.23 -5.63
CA ARG A 392 -25.71 14.84 -6.01
C ARG A 392 -25.42 14.70 -7.50
N MET A 393 -26.25 15.30 -8.36
CA MET A 393 -26.08 15.30 -9.81
C MET A 393 -24.76 15.96 -10.23
N ARG A 394 -24.37 17.07 -9.59
CA ARG A 394 -23.09 17.75 -9.86
C ARG A 394 -21.88 16.91 -9.47
N VAL A 395 -21.97 16.25 -8.32
CA VAL A 395 -20.93 15.32 -7.86
C VAL A 395 -20.81 14.20 -8.88
N SER A 396 -21.90 13.52 -9.22
CA SER A 396 -21.91 12.43 -10.21
C SER A 396 -21.34 12.87 -11.57
N ALA A 397 -21.72 14.05 -12.07
CA ALA A 397 -21.18 14.59 -13.32
C ALA A 397 -19.67 14.87 -13.27
N ARG A 398 -19.15 15.32 -12.12
CA ARG A 398 -17.71 15.54 -11.91
C ARG A 398 -16.95 14.21 -11.88
N GLU A 399 -17.50 13.21 -11.19
CA GLU A 399 -16.93 11.86 -11.12
C GLU A 399 -16.89 11.20 -12.50
N GLU A 400 -17.98 11.33 -13.28
CA GLU A 400 -18.06 10.84 -14.64
C GLU A 400 -17.00 11.49 -15.55
N LYS A 401 -16.77 12.79 -15.40
CA LYS A 401 -15.69 13.48 -16.12
C LYS A 401 -14.30 12.96 -15.75
N LEU A 402 -14.07 12.61 -14.48
CA LEU A 402 -12.81 12.03 -14.03
C LEU A 402 -12.61 10.61 -14.58
N LYS A 403 -13.63 9.77 -14.54
CA LYS A 403 -13.62 8.43 -15.15
C LYS A 403 -13.34 8.49 -16.65
N LYS A 404 -14.06 9.34 -17.40
CA LYS A 404 -13.84 9.55 -18.84
C LYS A 404 -12.41 10.00 -19.16
N ARG A 405 -11.84 10.90 -18.36
CA ARG A 405 -10.43 11.34 -18.54
C ARG A 405 -9.45 10.21 -18.31
N PHE A 406 -9.67 9.38 -17.29
CA PHE A 406 -8.85 8.22 -17.03
C PHE A 406 -8.92 7.20 -18.19
N SER A 407 -10.14 6.82 -18.61
CA SER A 407 -10.32 5.90 -19.73
C SER A 407 -9.75 6.42 -21.06
N ALA A 408 -9.79 7.74 -21.28
CA ALA A 408 -9.17 8.35 -22.46
C ALA A 408 -7.63 8.27 -22.42
N ALA A 409 -7.03 8.39 -21.23
CA ALA A 409 -5.59 8.25 -21.05
C ALA A 409 -5.12 6.78 -21.09
N HIS A 410 -5.97 5.87 -20.62
CA HIS A 410 -5.67 4.45 -20.44
C HIS A 410 -6.74 3.55 -21.10
N PRO A 411 -6.90 3.58 -22.44
CA PRO A 411 -8.02 2.93 -23.13
C PRO A 411 -8.01 1.39 -23.03
N GLY A 412 -6.87 0.78 -22.73
CA GLY A 412 -6.73 -0.67 -22.52
C GLY A 412 -7.01 -1.14 -21.09
N VAL A 413 -7.32 -0.24 -20.16
CA VAL A 413 -7.57 -0.59 -18.75
C VAL A 413 -9.06 -0.74 -18.51
N ALA A 414 -9.48 -1.96 -18.15
CA ALA A 414 -10.85 -2.23 -17.79
C ALA A 414 -11.23 -1.52 -16.48
N THR A 415 -12.48 -1.05 -16.36
CA THR A 415 -12.93 -0.32 -15.16
C THR A 415 -14.25 -0.87 -14.62
N VAL A 416 -14.44 -0.80 -13.30
CA VAL A 416 -15.74 -1.01 -12.64
C VAL A 416 -15.97 0.11 -11.63
N SER A 417 -17.22 0.52 -11.46
CA SER A 417 -17.60 1.53 -10.46
C SER A 417 -18.35 0.86 -9.31
N VAL A 418 -17.99 1.20 -8.08
CA VAL A 418 -18.66 0.70 -6.87
C VAL A 418 -19.34 1.87 -6.17
N ALA A 419 -20.66 1.79 -6.02
CA ALA A 419 -21.44 2.84 -5.40
C ALA A 419 -21.04 3.07 -3.93
N ALA A 420 -21.08 4.32 -3.49
CA ALA A 420 -20.88 4.66 -2.08
C ALA A 420 -22.03 4.10 -1.24
N LEU A 421 -21.70 3.22 -0.29
CA LEU A 421 -22.65 2.66 0.67
C LEU A 421 -23.05 3.71 1.72
N ALA A 422 -24.27 3.58 2.24
CA ALA A 422 -24.81 4.50 3.26
C ALA A 422 -24.17 4.32 4.65
N GLY A 423 -23.51 3.18 4.90
CA GLY A 423 -22.86 2.85 6.16
C GLY A 423 -21.47 2.27 5.96
N ASP A 424 -20.76 2.09 7.07
CA ASP A 424 -19.44 1.46 7.08
C ASP A 424 -19.55 -0.05 6.83
N VAL A 425 -18.55 -0.62 6.16
CA VAL A 425 -18.44 -2.06 5.96
C VAL A 425 -17.61 -2.64 7.10
N HIS A 426 -18.28 -3.39 7.98
CA HIS A 426 -17.67 -3.93 9.22
C HIS A 426 -18.06 -5.38 9.51
N ASP A 427 -18.70 -6.06 8.56
CA ASP A 427 -19.10 -7.46 8.65
C ASP A 427 -19.13 -8.12 7.26
N LEU A 428 -19.36 -9.44 7.25
CA LEU A 428 -19.39 -10.22 6.02
C LEU A 428 -20.55 -9.84 5.09
N ASP A 429 -21.68 -9.37 5.62
CA ASP A 429 -22.83 -8.99 4.79
C ASP A 429 -22.56 -7.68 4.04
N GLY A 430 -21.93 -6.70 4.70
CA GLY A 430 -21.41 -5.51 4.03
C GLY A 430 -20.35 -5.86 2.98
N LEU A 431 -19.48 -6.83 3.25
CA LEU A 431 -18.49 -7.29 2.26
C LEU A 431 -19.12 -8.03 1.08
N ARG A 432 -20.18 -8.82 1.29
CA ARG A 432 -20.97 -9.43 0.21
C ARG A 432 -21.57 -8.38 -0.69
N LEU A 433 -22.18 -7.35 -0.11
CA LEU A 433 -22.74 -6.23 -0.85
C LEU A 433 -21.67 -5.54 -1.72
N VAL A 434 -20.47 -5.28 -1.17
CA VAL A 434 -19.36 -4.74 -1.96
C VAL A 434 -18.93 -5.71 -3.06
N GLY A 435 -18.89 -7.02 -2.78
CA GLY A 435 -18.56 -8.06 -3.75
C GLY A 435 -19.56 -8.14 -4.91
N ASP A 436 -20.85 -7.98 -4.64
CA ASP A 436 -21.91 -7.94 -5.64
C ASP A 436 -21.79 -6.68 -6.51
N LEU A 437 -21.58 -5.51 -5.90
CA LEU A 437 -21.35 -4.27 -6.64
C LEU A 437 -20.09 -4.34 -7.52
N LEU A 438 -19.01 -4.95 -7.03
CA LEU A 438 -17.79 -5.20 -7.81
C LEU A 438 -18.06 -6.10 -9.03
N ALA A 439 -18.99 -7.05 -8.92
CA ALA A 439 -19.40 -7.92 -10.01
C ALA A 439 -20.50 -7.31 -10.90
N GLY A 440 -20.87 -6.04 -10.69
CA GLY A 440 -21.93 -5.37 -11.44
C GLY A 440 -23.34 -5.88 -11.12
N ARG A 441 -23.54 -6.53 -9.97
CA ARG A 441 -24.86 -6.93 -9.46
C ARG A 441 -25.36 -5.81 -8.54
N SER A 442 -26.54 -5.27 -8.87
CA SER A 442 -27.23 -4.21 -8.12
C SER A 442 -28.36 -4.78 -7.27
#